data_AF-A0A7V0YDA0-F1
#
_entry.id   AF-A0A7V0YDA0-F1
#
_cell.length_a   1.000
_cell.length_b   1.000
_cell.length_c   1.000
_cell.angle_alpha   90.00
_cell.angle_beta   90.00
_cell.angle_gamma   90.00
#
_symmetry.space_group_name_H-M   'P 1'
#
loop_
_entity.id
_entity.type
_entity.pdbx_description
1 polymer ?
#
loop_
_entity_poly.entity_id
_entity_poly.type
_entity_poly.pdbx_seq_one_letter_code
_entity_poly.pdbx_strand_id
1 'polypeptide(L)'
;MPVASDGEAKRLLYKVSVAYYVDDLTQKEIAKRLGLSRIKVSRLLKQAREEGIVQITITPPANPHADLERALESRYGLDEAVVVAATGEDRR
;
A
#
# COMPACT_ATOMS: atom_id res chain seq x y z
N MET A 1 -31.73 -7.40 -19.18
CA MET A 1 -30.37 -7.53 -18.61
C MET A 1 -29.93 -6.16 -18.09
N PRO A 2 -29.92 -5.89 -16.77
CA PRO A 2 -29.51 -4.59 -16.25
C PRO A 2 -28.00 -4.60 -15.93
N VAL A 3 -27.20 -4.01 -16.81
CA VAL A 3 -25.74 -3.80 -16.64
C VAL A 3 -25.39 -2.49 -15.89
N ALA A 4 -26.39 -1.77 -15.38
CA ALA A 4 -26.19 -0.47 -14.74
C ALA A 4 -25.60 -0.54 -13.32
N SER A 5 -25.68 -1.69 -12.64
CA SER A 5 -25.27 -1.85 -11.23
C SER A 5 -23.74 -1.84 -11.02
N ASP A 6 -23.01 -2.61 -11.82
CA ASP A 6 -21.57 -2.84 -11.59
C ASP A 6 -20.72 -1.61 -11.89
N GLY A 7 -21.11 -0.85 -12.92
CA GLY A 7 -20.41 0.38 -13.30
C GLY A 7 -20.51 1.47 -12.24
N GLU A 8 -21.67 1.64 -11.63
CA GLU A 8 -21.89 2.63 -10.56
C GLU A 8 -21.14 2.26 -9.28
N ALA A 9 -21.13 0.98 -8.92
CA ALA A 9 -20.37 0.47 -7.78
C ALA A 9 -18.86 0.71 -7.95
N LYS A 10 -18.29 0.32 -9.10
CA LYS A 10 -16.87 0.57 -9.41
C LYS A 10 -16.54 2.06 -9.43
N ARG A 11 -17.44 2.90 -9.95
CA ARG A 11 -17.24 4.35 -9.97
C ARG A 11 -17.24 4.96 -8.55
N LEU A 12 -18.04 4.43 -7.63
CA LEU A 12 -18.02 4.85 -6.24
C LEU A 12 -16.71 4.44 -5.55
N LEU A 13 -16.25 3.20 -5.76
CA LEU A 13 -14.96 2.72 -5.23
C LEU A 13 -13.80 3.58 -5.72
N TYR A 14 -13.78 3.92 -7.01
CA TYR A 14 -12.78 4.82 -7.58
C TYR A 14 -12.81 6.20 -6.93
N LYS A 15 -13.99 6.85 -6.83
CA LYS A 15 -14.13 8.18 -6.23
C LYS A 15 -13.67 8.22 -4.77
N VAL A 16 -14.04 7.22 -3.98
CA VAL A 16 -13.62 7.11 -2.57
C VAL A 16 -12.10 6.92 -2.48
N SER A 17 -11.52 6.14 -3.38
CA SER A 17 -10.08 5.88 -3.41
C SER A 17 -9.26 7.11 -3.80
N VAL A 18 -9.67 7.85 -4.84
CA VAL A 18 -9.02 9.12 -5.23
C VAL A 18 -9.07 10.11 -4.07
N ALA A 19 -10.24 10.29 -3.46
CA ALA A 19 -10.39 11.21 -2.34
C ALA A 19 -9.47 10.87 -1.15
N TYR A 20 -9.20 9.59 -0.91
CA TYR A 20 -8.36 9.16 0.21
C TYR A 20 -6.86 9.16 -0.12
N TYR A 21 -6.46 8.58 -1.25
CA TYR A 21 -5.05 8.35 -1.59
C TYR A 21 -4.40 9.47 -2.39
N VAL A 22 -5.20 10.29 -3.09
CA VAL A 22 -4.70 11.38 -3.96
C VAL A 22 -5.00 12.74 -3.33
N ASP A 23 -6.24 12.94 -2.87
CA ASP A 23 -6.65 14.22 -2.28
C ASP A 23 -6.33 14.31 -0.77
N ASP A 24 -5.73 13.27 -0.18
CA ASP A 24 -5.34 13.16 1.24
C ASP A 24 -6.49 13.45 2.24
N LEU A 25 -7.74 13.20 1.83
CA LEU A 25 -8.90 13.45 2.69
C LEU A 25 -9.05 12.33 3.72
N THR A 26 -9.42 12.71 4.94
CA THR A 26 -9.77 11.75 5.96
C THR A 26 -11.07 11.02 5.61
N GLN A 27 -11.24 9.79 6.11
CA GLN A 27 -12.49 9.04 5.92
C GLN A 27 -13.73 9.79 6.44
N LYS A 28 -13.56 10.71 7.41
CA LYS A 28 -14.64 11.55 7.95
C LYS A 28 -15.04 12.64 6.96
N GLU A 29 -14.08 13.28 6.31
CA GLU A 29 -14.35 14.30 5.27
C GLU A 29 -14.98 13.67 4.04
N ILE A 30 -14.48 12.52 3.61
CA ILE A 30 -15.06 11.73 2.51
C ILE A 30 -16.51 11.34 2.83
N ALA A 31 -16.74 10.85 4.06
CA ALA A 31 -18.08 10.50 4.54
C ALA A 31 -19.05 11.69 4.46
N LYS A 32 -18.63 12.86 4.95
CA LYS A 32 -19.43 14.09 4.86
C LYS A 32 -19.69 14.52 3.42
N ARG A 33 -18.66 14.49 2.56
CA ARG A 33 -18.73 14.93 1.15
C ARG A 33 -19.62 14.03 0.29
N LEU A 34 -19.64 12.73 0.56
CA LEU A 34 -20.40 11.74 -0.22
C LEU A 34 -21.73 11.33 0.43
N GLY A 35 -22.09 11.90 1.58
CA GLY A 35 -23.31 11.53 2.32
C GLY A 35 -23.28 10.09 2.82
N LEU A 36 -22.11 9.58 3.18
CA LEU A 36 -21.90 8.21 3.64
C LEU A 36 -21.52 8.19 5.13
N SER A 37 -21.63 7.04 5.77
CA SER A 37 -21.03 6.84 7.09
C SER A 37 -19.52 6.58 6.98
N ARG A 38 -18.76 6.93 8.01
CA ARG A 38 -17.32 6.63 8.09
C ARG A 38 -17.04 5.13 7.95
N ILE A 39 -17.88 4.27 8.54
CA ILE A 39 -17.77 2.80 8.42
C ILE A 39 -17.93 2.37 6.96
N LYS A 40 -18.88 2.96 6.23
CA LYS A 40 -19.10 2.65 4.82
C LYS A 40 -17.91 3.08 3.96
N VAL A 41 -17.31 4.24 4.22
CA VAL A 41 -16.09 4.69 3.54
C VAL A 41 -14.93 3.72 3.78
N SER A 42 -14.69 3.30 5.02
CA SER A 42 -13.67 2.31 5.36
C SER A 42 -13.86 0.99 4.59
N ARG A 43 -15.10 0.49 4.55
CA ARG A 43 -15.44 -0.73 3.80
C ARG A 43 -15.20 -0.57 2.29
N LEU A 44 -15.56 0.57 1.71
CA LEU A 44 -15.33 0.85 0.29
C LEU A 44 -13.83 0.94 -0.05
N LEU A 45 -13.01 1.54 0.81
CA LEU A 45 -11.54 1.55 0.61
C LEU A 45 -10.95 0.13 0.68
N LYS A 46 -11.45 -0.71 1.60
CA LYS A 46 -11.07 -2.12 1.67
C LYS A 46 -11.46 -2.87 0.39
N GLN A 47 -12.71 -2.73 -0.04
CA GLN A 47 -13.22 -3.37 -1.26
C GLN A 47 -12.45 -2.90 -2.50
N ALA A 48 -12.09 -1.63 -2.60
CA ALA A 48 -11.30 -1.11 -3.72
C ALA A 48 -9.91 -1.77 -3.81
N ARG A 49 -9.29 -2.12 -2.69
CA ARG A 49 -8.03 -2.90 -2.66
C ARG A 49 -8.26 -4.35 -3.06
N GLU A 50 -9.33 -4.98 -2.54
CA GLU A 50 -9.67 -6.38 -2.85
C GLU A 50 -10.03 -6.59 -4.32
N GLU A 51 -10.71 -5.62 -4.96
CA GLU A 51 -11.05 -5.65 -6.39
C GLU A 51 -9.91 -5.18 -7.31
N GLY A 52 -8.75 -4.82 -6.76
CA GLY A 52 -7.60 -4.35 -7.54
C GLY A 52 -7.77 -2.96 -8.15
N ILE A 53 -8.79 -2.20 -7.75
CA ILE A 53 -8.96 -0.77 -8.12
C ILE A 53 -7.83 0.07 -7.49
N VAL A 54 -7.36 -0.33 -6.31
CA VAL A 54 -6.21 0.27 -5.63
C VAL A 54 -5.11 -0.78 -5.50
N GLN A 55 -3.95 -0.48 -6.08
CA GLN A 55 -2.72 -1.25 -5.90
C GLN A 55 -1.71 -0.35 -5.19
N ILE A 56 -1.16 -0.84 -4.07
CA ILE A 56 -0.17 -0.10 -3.28
C ILE A 56 1.17 -0.76 -3.51
N THR A 57 2.12 -0.01 -4.09
CA THR A 57 3.50 -0.43 -4.22
C THR A 57 4.32 0.25 -3.14
N ILE A 58 5.01 -0.56 -2.34
CA ILE A 58 5.97 -0.09 -1.34
C ILE A 58 7.35 -0.40 -1.88
N THR A 59 8.11 0.63 -2.21
CA THR A 59 9.50 0.47 -2.62
C THR A 59 10.34 0.27 -1.36
N PRO A 60 11.14 -0.81 -1.27
CA PRO A 60 12.06 -0.96 -0.14
C PRO A 60 13.05 0.21 -0.13
N PRO A 61 13.54 0.63 1.05
CA PRO A 61 14.68 1.54 1.10
C PRO A 61 15.82 0.97 0.25
N ALA A 62 16.68 1.84 -0.28
CA ALA A 62 17.84 1.46 -1.07
C ALA A 62 18.92 0.79 -0.18
N ASN A 63 18.54 -0.29 0.51
CA ASN A 63 19.44 -1.26 1.03
C ASN A 63 19.42 -2.45 0.06
N PRO A 64 20.34 -2.48 -0.94
CA PRO A 64 20.44 -3.60 -1.87
C PRO A 64 20.73 -4.94 -1.17
N HIS A 65 20.99 -4.90 0.14
CA HIS A 65 21.30 -6.05 0.96
C HIS A 65 20.20 -6.41 1.96
N ALA A 66 19.03 -5.76 1.95
CA ALA A 66 17.95 -6.06 2.90
C ALA A 66 17.52 -7.55 2.88
N ASP A 67 17.47 -8.17 1.69
CA ASP A 67 17.19 -9.60 1.59
C ASP A 67 18.33 -10.47 2.14
N LEU A 68 19.58 -10.01 2.01
CA LEU A 68 20.75 -10.69 2.56
C LEU A 68 20.81 -10.55 4.09
N GLU A 69 20.50 -9.37 4.63
CA GLU A 69 20.35 -9.11 6.07
C GLU A 69 19.31 -10.04 6.68
N ARG A 70 18.10 -10.08 6.08
CA ARG A 70 17.02 -10.96 6.55
C ARG A 70 17.39 -12.45 6.47
N ALA A 71 18.15 -12.84 5.45
CA ALA A 71 18.66 -14.20 5.32
C ALA A 71 19.71 -14.54 6.41
N LEU A 72 20.57 -13.58 6.77
CA LEU A 72 21.54 -13.75 7.86
C LEU A 72 20.85 -13.86 9.21
N GLU A 73 19.89 -12.98 9.49
CA GLU A 73 19.07 -13.01 10.70
C GLU A 73 18.37 -14.37 10.86
N SER A 74 17.68 -14.83 9.81
CA SER A 74 16.98 -16.12 9.87
C SER A 74 17.92 -17.31 9.98
N ARG A 75 19.12 -17.27 9.36
CA ARG A 75 20.05 -18.39 9.37
C ARG A 75 20.79 -18.52 10.70
N TYR A 76 21.12 -17.39 11.32
CA TYR A 76 21.97 -17.34 12.51
C TYR A 76 21.23 -16.95 13.78
N GLY A 77 19.92 -16.66 13.70
CA GLY A 77 19.10 -16.25 14.85
C GLY A 77 19.53 -14.91 15.42
N LEU A 78 19.91 -13.97 14.56
CA LEU A 78 20.35 -12.63 14.98
C LEU A 78 19.13 -11.73 15.19
N ASP A 79 19.22 -10.82 16.16
CA ASP A 79 18.19 -9.78 16.37
C ASP A 79 18.20 -8.75 15.23
N GLU A 80 19.39 -8.46 14.67
CA GLU A 80 19.58 -7.54 13.55
C GLU A 80 20.88 -7.89 12.81
N ALA A 81 20.86 -7.84 11.47
CA ALA A 81 22.06 -7.89 10.63
C ALA A 81 22.11 -6.67 9.70
N VAL A 82 23.28 -6.04 9.59
CA VAL A 82 23.50 -4.92 8.66
C VAL A 82 24.60 -5.30 7.68
N VAL A 83 24.31 -5.21 6.38
CA VAL A 83 25.25 -5.51 5.32
C VAL A 83 25.60 -4.22 4.59
N VAL A 84 26.89 -3.94 4.51
CA VAL A 84 27.45 -2.78 3.79
C VAL A 84 28.28 -3.25 2.62
N ALA A 85 28.24 -2.49 1.52
CA ALA A 85 29.14 -2.72 0.40
C ALA A 85 30.58 -2.44 0.83
N ALA A 86 31.46 -3.44 0.70
CA ALA A 86 32.89 -3.25 0.94
C ALA A 86 33.51 -2.42 -0.18
N THR A 87 33.86 -1.17 0.11
CA THR A 87 34.67 -0.31 -0.76
C THR A 87 36.15 -0.51 -0.43
N GLY A 88 36.68 -1.70 -0.72
CA GLY A 88 38.11 -1.98 -0.61
C GLY A 88 38.75 -2.00 -1.98
N GLU A 89 39.61 -1.01 -2.29
CA GLU A 89 40.64 -1.22 -3.31
C GLU A 89 41.45 -2.45 -2.90
N ASP A 90 41.47 -3.45 -3.78
CA ASP A 90 42.27 -4.67 -3.65
C ASP A 90 43.75 -4.30 -3.69
N ARG A 91 44.32 -3.89 -2.54
CA ARG A 91 45.76 -3.70 -2.42
C ARG A 91 46.40 -5.08 -2.24
N ARG A 92 46.69 -5.71 -3.38
CA ARG A 92 47.63 -6.83 -3.51
C ARG A 92 49.05 -6.43 -3.10
#